data_AF-W4EBG1-F1
#
_entry.id   AF-W4EBG1-F1
#
_cell.length_a   1.000
_cell.length_b   1.000
_cell.length_c   1.000
_cell.angle_alpha   90.00
_cell.angle_beta   90.00
_cell.angle_gamma   90.00
#
_symmetry.space_group_name_H-M   'P 1'
#
loop_
_entity.id
_entity.type
_entity.pdbx_description
1 polymer ?
#
loop_
_entity_poly.entity_id
_entity_poly.type
_entity_poly.pdbx_seq_one_letter_code
_entity_poly.pdbx_strand_id
1 'polypeptide(L)'
;MIRTLKAILEVRGMSGANRLMFYIRKLPVLGKLIPASVYSETTLKRTLSVIVHILKVLMAFVTKFAYLGIMIYLPVKFIGNDISLSLSVQYQLYLQMLLCISFLTAGVSSAVILEPKRDKYIFVKLMRLPAERYMRTTLTLRGISFLVTFIPAMLVFGSLLGAPLWHGAVLTLLLTFWRTACEALHLWVFDRYGMVIVKKTSWIWTAIGAGYLLAYLPLLLGYAVVESGMLFNLPVVLGVLVLGTLSAVYIARYKDYTNAVDAVTKIDDPLLDMGRMMKEARVKDVATQDQHYSAEQQNQEKFEGKDGYAYLNAIFFSRHRRLITSPIQRRLVIIGSLFAAALLTMLLSQSAFTKLTHYLITALPTFLIIMNYTSIGERLCKAMFYNCDLSLLRYGFYREQSAILSNFRIRLLRISVLNLIPAAAICLAVNLLLVLSAESWGAGDAVLFCVTIVALSLFFSVHHLFMYYIFQPYSTELNVKNPFFTIVNSVVLGVGFIAMQFKSEPGMFAVIVVLSAVVYMLAALIMVYRFSGRTFRVK
;
A
#
# COMPACT_ATOMS: atom_id res chain seq x y z
N MET A 1 -31.58 19.74 10.40
CA MET A 1 -30.22 19.58 9.85
C MET A 1 -29.17 20.40 10.61
N ILE A 2 -29.36 21.71 10.83
CA ILE A 2 -28.36 22.57 11.51
C ILE A 2 -27.94 22.06 12.90
N ARG A 3 -28.89 21.63 13.75
CA ARG A 3 -28.58 21.03 15.06
C ARG A 3 -27.72 19.76 14.93
N THR A 4 -28.04 18.89 13.98
CA THR A 4 -27.27 17.68 13.67
C THR A 4 -25.87 18.03 13.17
N LEU A 5 -25.73 19.06 12.34
CA LEU A 5 -24.44 19.55 11.86
C LEU A 5 -23.56 20.03 13.03
N LYS A 6 -24.11 20.84 13.93
CA LYS A 6 -23.41 21.31 15.14
C LYS A 6 -22.92 20.13 15.99
N ALA A 7 -23.80 19.16 16.28
CA ALA A 7 -23.42 17.96 17.04
C ALA A 7 -22.31 17.16 16.35
N ILE A 8 -22.37 16.99 15.03
CA ILE A 8 -21.32 16.30 14.26
C ILE A 8 -19.98 17.04 14.37
N LEU A 9 -19.97 18.37 14.19
CA LEU A 9 -18.77 19.19 14.26
C LEU A 9 -18.18 19.20 15.67
N GLU A 10 -19.00 19.35 16.70
CA GLU A 10 -18.57 19.32 18.10
C GLU A 10 -17.91 17.98 18.45
N VAL A 11 -18.58 16.85 18.20
CA VAL A 11 -18.03 15.53 18.52
C VAL A 11 -16.76 15.24 17.71
N ARG A 12 -16.73 15.56 16.40
CA ARG A 12 -15.52 15.38 15.57
C ARG A 12 -14.37 16.30 15.98
N GLY A 13 -14.69 17.50 16.45
CA GLY A 13 -13.75 18.48 16.96
C GLY A 13 -13.13 18.04 18.26
N MET A 14 -13.97 17.67 19.24
CA MET A 14 -13.54 17.19 20.55
C MET A 14 -12.77 15.87 20.47
N SER A 15 -13.22 14.94 19.64
CA SER A 15 -12.48 13.69 19.36
C SER A 15 -11.11 13.98 18.73
N GLY A 16 -11.05 14.91 17.78
CA GLY A 16 -9.80 15.34 17.16
C GLY A 16 -8.88 16.08 18.14
N ALA A 17 -9.41 16.93 19.01
CA ALA A 17 -8.66 17.61 20.06
C ALA A 17 -8.05 16.59 21.03
N ASN A 18 -8.83 15.61 21.48
CA ASN A 18 -8.33 14.50 22.30
C ASN A 18 -7.21 13.72 21.61
N ARG A 19 -7.37 13.45 20.31
CA ARG A 19 -6.36 12.75 19.52
C ARG A 19 -5.08 13.57 19.34
N LEU A 20 -5.20 14.87 19.12
CA LEU A 20 -4.08 15.80 19.03
C LEU A 20 -3.33 15.86 20.36
N MET A 21 -4.03 16.03 21.49
CA MET A 21 -3.44 15.99 22.83
C MET A 21 -2.72 14.66 23.08
N PHE A 22 -3.33 13.54 22.68
CA PHE A 22 -2.72 12.22 22.80
C PHE A 22 -1.38 12.12 22.05
N TYR A 23 -1.31 12.60 20.81
CA TYR A 23 -0.07 12.57 20.04
C TYR A 23 0.99 13.53 20.59
N ILE A 24 0.62 14.74 21.02
CA ILE A 24 1.58 15.68 21.62
C ILE A 24 2.15 15.08 22.92
N ARG A 25 1.32 14.45 23.77
CA ARG A 25 1.79 13.76 24.98
C ARG A 25 2.73 12.59 24.71
N LYS A 26 2.69 12.01 23.51
CA LYS A 26 3.56 10.90 23.13
C LYS A 26 4.92 11.37 22.58
N LEU A 27 5.11 12.67 22.38
CA LEU A 27 6.39 13.22 21.97
C LEU A 27 7.41 13.14 23.14
N PRO A 28 8.65 12.69 22.89
CA PRO A 28 9.60 12.37 23.96
C PRO A 28 10.03 13.56 24.81
N VAL A 29 10.00 14.78 24.26
CA VAL A 29 10.39 16.02 24.94
C VAL A 29 9.14 16.77 25.44
N LEU A 30 8.26 17.16 24.52
CA LEU A 30 7.05 17.93 24.84
C LEU A 30 6.05 17.17 25.71
N GLY A 31 5.99 15.84 25.58
CA GLY A 31 4.99 15.03 26.28
C GLY A 31 5.20 14.95 27.79
N LYS A 32 6.44 15.11 28.27
CA LYS A 32 6.79 15.12 29.70
C LYS A 32 6.30 16.39 30.40
N LEU A 33 6.09 17.48 29.66
CA LEU A 33 5.65 18.78 30.17
C LEU A 33 4.12 18.90 30.28
N ILE A 34 3.37 17.93 29.73
CA ILE A 34 1.91 18.01 29.62
C ILE A 34 1.26 17.05 30.62
N PRO A 35 0.68 17.58 31.72
CA PRO A 35 0.03 16.76 32.72
C PRO A 35 -1.24 16.09 32.20
N ALA A 36 -1.70 15.03 32.87
CA ALA A 36 -2.92 14.32 32.47
C ALA A 36 -4.20 15.15 32.68
N SER A 37 -4.17 16.15 33.55
CA SER A 37 -5.27 17.10 33.82
C SER A 37 -5.67 17.92 32.59
N VAL A 38 -4.83 18.01 31.57
CA VAL A 38 -5.14 18.69 30.29
C VAL A 38 -6.36 18.08 29.60
N TYR A 39 -6.70 16.82 29.89
CA TYR A 39 -7.94 16.20 29.41
C TYR A 39 -9.20 16.63 30.17
N SER A 40 -9.13 17.22 31.37
CA SER A 40 -10.32 17.77 32.04
C SER A 40 -10.63 19.21 31.61
N GLU A 41 -9.66 19.93 31.04
CA GLU A 41 -9.79 21.33 30.65
C GLU A 41 -10.71 21.54 29.44
N THR A 42 -11.93 22.02 29.70
CA THR A 42 -12.97 22.23 28.67
C THR A 42 -12.64 23.39 27.75
N THR A 43 -12.09 24.50 28.27
CA THR A 43 -11.69 25.67 27.48
C THR A 43 -10.59 25.33 26.50
N LEU A 44 -9.54 24.64 26.96
CA LEU A 44 -8.45 24.17 26.11
C LEU A 44 -8.96 23.26 24.99
N LYS A 45 -9.82 22.29 25.34
CA LYS A 45 -10.42 21.38 24.35
C LYS A 45 -11.22 22.12 23.29
N ARG A 46 -11.94 23.17 23.67
CA ARG A 46 -12.71 24.01 22.73
C ARG A 46 -11.77 24.74 21.76
N THR A 47 -10.68 25.34 22.25
CA THR A 47 -9.66 25.99 21.40
C THR A 47 -8.99 24.99 20.47
N LEU A 48 -8.56 23.84 20.99
CA LEU A 48 -7.97 22.76 20.19
C LEU A 48 -8.94 22.21 19.16
N SER A 49 -10.23 22.11 19.48
CA SER A 49 -11.27 21.71 18.53
C SER A 49 -11.34 22.68 17.35
N VAL A 50 -11.26 24.01 17.57
CA VAL A 50 -11.21 25.00 16.49
C VAL A 50 -9.96 24.80 15.62
N ILE A 51 -8.78 24.64 16.25
CA ILE A 51 -7.53 24.37 15.54
C ILE A 51 -7.64 23.11 14.67
N VAL A 52 -8.21 22.04 15.22
CA VAL A 52 -8.45 20.79 14.48
C VAL A 52 -9.35 21.00 13.26
N HIS A 53 -10.38 21.83 13.37
CA HIS A 53 -11.24 22.16 12.23
C HIS A 53 -10.49 22.94 11.14
N ILE A 54 -9.70 23.95 11.54
CA ILE A 54 -8.86 24.72 10.61
C ILE A 54 -7.88 23.79 9.88
N LEU A 55 -7.16 22.95 10.63
CA LEU A 55 -6.23 21.96 10.06
C LEU A 55 -6.94 20.99 9.11
N LYS A 56 -8.15 20.53 9.43
CA LYS A 56 -8.93 19.67 8.53
C LYS A 56 -9.29 20.37 7.22
N VAL A 57 -9.67 21.65 7.27
CA VAL A 57 -9.97 22.45 6.07
C VAL A 57 -8.71 22.64 5.24
N LEU A 58 -7.59 23.05 5.84
CA LEU A 58 -6.31 23.21 5.14
C LEU A 58 -5.86 21.90 4.49
N MET A 59 -5.92 20.78 5.23
CA MET A 59 -5.59 19.46 4.69
C MET A 59 -6.54 19.03 3.56
N ALA A 60 -7.80 19.46 3.58
CA ALA A 60 -8.72 19.21 2.47
C ALA A 60 -8.25 19.91 1.19
N PHE A 61 -7.78 21.16 1.27
CA PHE A 61 -7.15 21.83 0.12
C PHE A 61 -5.87 21.12 -0.33
N VAL A 62 -4.92 20.89 0.60
CA VAL A 62 -3.64 20.24 0.28
C VAL A 62 -3.85 18.91 -0.42
N THR A 63 -4.79 18.09 0.03
CA THR A 63 -5.08 16.80 -0.60
C THR A 63 -5.66 16.93 -2.01
N LYS A 64 -6.47 17.97 -2.31
CA LYS A 64 -6.97 18.22 -3.67
C LYS A 64 -5.87 18.73 -4.60
N PHE A 65 -5.04 19.64 -4.11
CA PHE A 65 -3.87 20.13 -4.85
C PHE A 65 -2.86 19.01 -5.12
N ALA A 66 -2.57 18.18 -4.13
CA ALA A 66 -1.68 17.03 -4.29
C ALA A 66 -2.27 15.99 -5.26
N TYR A 67 -3.58 15.71 -5.15
CA TYR A 67 -4.25 14.77 -6.06
C TYR A 67 -4.18 15.25 -7.52
N LEU A 68 -4.62 16.48 -7.83
CA LEU A 68 -4.59 16.98 -9.20
C LEU A 68 -3.16 17.25 -9.68
N GLY A 69 -2.32 17.83 -8.83
CA GLY A 69 -0.94 18.17 -9.15
C GLY A 69 -0.10 16.93 -9.44
N ILE A 70 -0.04 15.99 -8.49
CA ILE A 70 0.89 14.85 -8.57
C ILE A 70 0.33 13.74 -9.45
N MET A 71 -0.97 13.42 -9.37
CA MET A 71 -1.53 12.28 -10.09
C MET A 71 -1.95 12.61 -11.52
N ILE A 72 -2.23 13.88 -11.86
CA ILE A 72 -2.77 14.23 -13.17
C ILE A 72 -1.87 15.23 -13.89
N TYR A 73 -1.72 16.44 -13.34
CA TYR A 73 -1.00 17.53 -13.99
C TYR A 73 0.48 17.22 -14.25
N LEU A 74 1.23 16.74 -13.25
CA LEU A 74 2.66 16.44 -13.41
C LEU A 74 2.91 15.34 -14.46
N PRO A 75 2.23 14.18 -14.46
CA PRO A 75 2.38 13.18 -15.51
C PRO A 75 2.11 13.73 -16.90
N VAL A 76 1.01 14.49 -17.07
CA VAL A 76 0.66 15.14 -18.35
C VAL A 76 1.75 16.10 -18.78
N LYS A 77 2.28 16.90 -17.85
CA LYS A 77 3.27 17.93 -18.16
C LYS A 77 4.64 17.32 -18.50
N PHE A 78 5.11 16.34 -17.72
CA PHE A 78 6.40 15.69 -17.95
C PHE A 78 6.38 14.87 -19.24
N ILE A 79 5.44 13.92 -19.37
CA ILE A 79 5.35 13.05 -20.56
C ILE A 79 4.99 13.88 -21.80
N GLY A 80 4.09 14.86 -21.65
CA GLY A 80 3.70 15.74 -22.75
C GLY A 80 4.86 16.61 -23.25
N ASN A 81 5.74 17.08 -22.36
CA ASN A 81 6.95 17.79 -22.78
C ASN A 81 7.97 16.84 -23.43
N ASP A 82 8.16 15.63 -22.90
CA ASP A 82 9.10 14.64 -23.45
C ASP A 82 8.73 14.22 -24.88
N ILE A 83 7.44 14.17 -25.19
CA ILE A 83 6.89 13.81 -26.51
C ILE A 83 6.58 15.07 -27.36
N SER A 84 6.92 16.27 -26.88
CA SER A 84 6.70 17.55 -27.57
C SER A 84 5.23 17.82 -27.97
N LEU A 85 4.28 17.43 -27.12
CA LEU A 85 2.85 17.66 -27.33
C LEU A 85 2.48 19.13 -27.14
N SER A 86 1.57 19.63 -27.99
CA SER A 86 1.02 20.99 -27.83
C SER A 86 0.21 21.13 -26.53
N LEU A 87 0.12 22.35 -26.02
CA LEU A 87 -0.61 22.64 -24.77
C LEU A 87 -2.08 22.20 -24.83
N SER A 88 -2.70 22.30 -26.02
CA SER A 88 -4.07 21.86 -26.25
C SER A 88 -4.26 20.35 -26.06
N VAL A 89 -3.34 19.53 -26.57
CA VAL A 89 -3.37 18.07 -26.42
C VAL A 89 -3.07 17.69 -24.97
N GLN A 90 -2.13 18.38 -24.31
CA GLN A 90 -1.88 18.20 -22.88
C GLN A 90 -3.14 18.46 -22.05
N TYR A 91 -3.90 19.52 -22.35
CA TYR A 91 -5.16 19.79 -21.66
C TYR A 91 -6.23 18.71 -21.91
N GLN A 92 -6.36 18.20 -23.13
CA GLN A 92 -7.28 17.10 -23.44
C GLN A 92 -6.92 15.81 -22.68
N LEU A 93 -5.62 15.48 -22.61
CA LEU A 93 -5.13 14.35 -21.80
C LEU A 93 -5.41 14.56 -20.30
N TYR A 94 -5.25 15.79 -19.79
CA TYR A 94 -5.62 16.15 -18.42
C TYR A 94 -7.11 15.90 -18.14
N LEU A 95 -8.00 16.32 -19.05
CA LEU A 95 -9.45 16.07 -18.94
C LEU A 95 -9.76 14.57 -18.98
N GLN A 96 -9.16 13.83 -19.91
CA GLN A 96 -9.37 12.39 -20.04
C GLN A 96 -8.94 11.63 -18.78
N MET A 97 -7.74 11.91 -18.26
CA MET A 97 -7.26 11.32 -17.01
C MET A 97 -8.19 11.61 -15.86
N LEU A 98 -8.61 12.88 -15.73
CA LEU A 98 -9.54 13.28 -14.68
C LEU A 98 -10.87 12.54 -14.78
N LEU A 99 -11.44 12.40 -15.99
CA LEU A 99 -12.67 11.66 -16.20
C LEU A 99 -12.51 10.19 -15.86
N CYS A 100 -11.47 9.53 -16.35
CA CYS A 100 -11.28 8.10 -16.09
C CYS A 100 -11.13 7.84 -14.58
N ILE A 101 -10.32 8.63 -13.87
CA ILE A 101 -10.11 8.45 -12.44
C ILE A 101 -11.34 8.92 -11.63
N SER A 102 -11.98 10.02 -12.00
CA SER A 102 -13.07 10.57 -11.19
C SER A 102 -14.43 9.93 -11.50
N PHE A 103 -14.71 9.57 -12.76
CA PHE A 103 -15.98 8.97 -13.15
C PHE A 103 -15.99 7.45 -12.91
N LEU A 104 -14.97 6.73 -13.37
CA LEU A 104 -14.90 5.27 -13.21
C LEU A 104 -14.42 4.91 -11.81
N THR A 105 -13.21 5.33 -11.45
CA THR A 105 -12.60 4.88 -10.19
C THR A 105 -13.35 5.43 -8.98
N ALA A 106 -13.57 6.75 -8.91
CA ALA A 106 -14.27 7.33 -7.77
C ALA A 106 -15.79 7.02 -7.78
N GLY A 107 -16.41 6.78 -8.94
CA GLY A 107 -17.82 6.40 -9.03
C GLY A 107 -18.12 5.04 -8.41
N VAL A 108 -17.22 4.05 -8.58
CA VAL A 108 -17.39 2.71 -7.99
C VAL A 108 -16.88 2.64 -6.55
N SER A 109 -15.75 3.31 -6.25
CA SER A 109 -15.09 3.19 -4.94
C SER A 109 -15.67 4.08 -3.84
N SER A 110 -16.42 5.14 -4.19
CA SER A 110 -16.97 6.09 -3.21
C SER A 110 -18.49 5.98 -3.09
N ALA A 111 -18.98 5.36 -2.02
CA ALA A 111 -20.39 5.44 -1.62
C ALA A 111 -20.51 5.95 -0.19
N VAL A 112 -20.85 7.22 0.00
CA VAL A 112 -20.89 7.90 1.30
C VAL A 112 -21.93 7.30 2.25
N ILE A 113 -23.07 6.84 1.76
CA ILE A 113 -24.15 6.21 2.53
C ILE A 113 -23.77 4.76 2.88
N LEU A 114 -23.10 4.06 1.97
CA LEU A 114 -22.76 2.64 2.11
C LEU A 114 -21.27 2.37 2.46
N GLU A 115 -20.46 3.40 2.74
CA GLU A 115 -19.08 3.21 3.22
C GLU A 115 -19.07 2.77 4.70
N PRO A 116 -18.33 1.73 5.08
CA PRO A 116 -18.09 1.43 6.48
C PRO A 116 -17.27 2.54 7.11
N LYS A 117 -17.83 3.25 8.09
CA LYS A 117 -17.16 4.36 8.76
C LYS A 117 -17.49 4.41 10.24
N ARG A 118 -16.45 4.47 11.08
CA ARG A 118 -16.59 4.54 12.55
C ARG A 118 -17.49 5.68 13.02
N ASP A 119 -17.46 6.83 12.34
CA ASP A 119 -18.38 7.94 12.63
C ASP A 119 -19.85 7.52 12.54
N LYS A 120 -20.24 6.71 11.54
CA LYS A 120 -21.63 6.24 11.38
C LYS A 120 -22.05 5.42 12.58
N TYR A 121 -21.17 4.51 13.02
CA TYR A 121 -21.40 3.70 14.21
C TYR A 121 -21.56 4.58 15.46
N ILE A 122 -20.66 5.53 15.69
CA ILE A 122 -20.74 6.42 16.86
C ILE A 122 -22.03 7.24 16.84
N PHE A 123 -22.31 7.94 15.74
CA PHE A 123 -23.43 8.88 15.70
C PHE A 123 -24.79 8.19 15.64
N VAL A 124 -24.94 7.12 14.85
CA VAL A 124 -26.24 6.46 14.64
C VAL A 124 -26.48 5.35 15.67
N LYS A 125 -25.48 4.48 15.94
CA LYS A 125 -25.66 3.35 16.86
C LYS A 125 -25.47 3.75 18.32
N LEU A 126 -24.40 4.47 18.66
CA LEU A 126 -24.13 4.84 20.06
C LEU A 126 -24.91 6.07 20.52
N MET A 127 -24.87 7.16 19.75
CA MET A 127 -25.54 8.42 20.10
C MET A 127 -27.01 8.48 19.65
N ARG A 128 -27.52 7.43 19.00
CA ARG A 128 -28.92 7.29 18.57
C ARG A 128 -29.43 8.45 17.72
N LEU A 129 -28.56 9.11 16.95
CA LEU A 129 -29.01 10.11 15.98
C LEU A 129 -29.81 9.41 14.86
N PRO A 130 -30.98 9.95 14.44
CA PRO A 130 -31.72 9.40 13.32
C PRO A 130 -30.86 9.31 12.06
N ALA A 131 -30.78 8.11 11.47
CA ALA A 131 -29.91 7.81 10.33
C ALA A 131 -30.13 8.77 9.16
N GLU A 132 -31.39 9.07 8.85
CA GLU A 132 -31.81 10.04 7.82
C GLU A 132 -31.18 11.42 8.04
N ARG A 133 -31.33 11.99 9.25
CA ARG A 133 -30.81 13.33 9.57
C ARG A 133 -29.29 13.35 9.50
N TYR A 134 -28.64 12.30 9.99
CA TYR A 134 -27.20 12.16 9.98
C TYR A 134 -26.63 12.02 8.55
N MET A 135 -27.25 11.18 7.71
CA MET A 135 -26.83 10.94 6.33
C MET A 135 -27.03 12.17 5.45
N ARG A 136 -28.21 12.80 5.48
CA ARG A 136 -28.47 14.03 4.71
C ARG A 136 -27.47 15.13 5.08
N THR A 137 -27.24 15.34 6.38
CA THR A 137 -26.28 16.35 6.86
C THR A 137 -24.84 16.03 6.42
N THR A 138 -24.44 14.77 6.49
CA THR A 138 -23.09 14.32 6.10
C THR A 138 -22.86 14.42 4.59
N LEU A 139 -23.85 14.06 3.78
CA LEU A 139 -23.81 14.17 2.31
C LEU A 139 -23.69 15.63 1.88
N THR A 140 -24.54 16.51 2.41
CA THR A 140 -24.48 17.95 2.11
C THR A 140 -23.12 18.53 2.49
N LEU A 141 -22.62 18.22 3.69
CA LEU A 141 -21.30 18.71 4.13
C LEU A 141 -20.18 18.21 3.21
N ARG A 142 -20.22 16.95 2.78
CA ARG A 142 -19.20 16.37 1.89
C ARG A 142 -19.26 16.96 0.48
N GLY A 143 -20.46 17.19 -0.07
CA GLY A 143 -20.65 17.84 -1.36
C GLY A 143 -20.14 19.27 -1.37
N ILE A 144 -20.53 20.08 -0.38
CA ILE A 144 -20.05 21.47 -0.25
C ILE A 144 -18.53 21.51 -0.05
N SER A 145 -18.00 20.66 0.84
CA SER A 145 -16.55 20.60 1.07
C SER A 145 -15.80 20.22 -0.20
N PHE A 146 -16.34 19.30 -1.00
CA PHE A 146 -15.74 18.92 -2.28
C PHE A 146 -15.72 20.09 -3.26
N LEU A 147 -16.85 20.79 -3.47
CA LEU A 147 -16.91 21.97 -4.33
C LEU A 147 -15.88 23.03 -3.91
N VAL A 148 -15.91 23.44 -2.64
CA VAL A 148 -15.06 24.53 -2.12
C VAL A 148 -13.57 24.19 -2.23
N THR A 149 -13.19 22.95 -1.95
CA THR A 149 -11.77 22.54 -1.95
C THR A 149 -11.23 22.20 -3.32
N PHE A 150 -12.09 21.76 -4.25
CA PHE A 150 -11.69 21.26 -5.55
C PHE A 150 -11.66 22.35 -6.63
N ILE A 151 -12.53 23.37 -6.53
CA ILE A 151 -12.57 24.50 -7.47
C ILE A 151 -11.18 25.16 -7.58
N PRO A 152 -10.52 25.63 -6.50
CA PRO A 152 -9.25 26.34 -6.65
C PRO A 152 -8.15 25.48 -7.27
N ALA A 153 -8.08 24.20 -6.92
CA ALA A 153 -7.11 23.29 -7.51
C ALA A 153 -7.37 23.08 -9.02
N MET A 154 -8.64 22.96 -9.41
CA MET A 154 -9.03 22.86 -10.83
C MET A 154 -8.71 24.11 -11.64
N LEU A 155 -8.94 25.28 -11.07
CA LEU A 155 -8.62 26.57 -11.70
C LEU A 155 -7.12 26.71 -11.94
N VAL A 156 -6.30 26.36 -10.94
CA VAL A 156 -4.84 26.47 -11.03
C VAL A 156 -4.29 25.50 -12.08
N PHE A 157 -4.58 24.20 -12.01
CA PHE A 157 -3.97 23.24 -12.94
C PHE A 157 -4.56 23.32 -14.35
N GLY A 158 -5.84 23.68 -14.50
CA GLY A 158 -6.44 23.94 -15.81
C GLY A 158 -5.81 25.15 -16.52
N SER A 159 -5.62 26.27 -15.80
CA SER A 159 -5.03 27.48 -16.38
C SER A 159 -3.56 27.31 -16.75
N LEU A 160 -2.80 26.51 -16.01
CA LEU A 160 -1.42 26.15 -16.36
C LEU A 160 -1.32 25.37 -17.68
N LEU A 161 -2.41 24.73 -18.13
CA LEU A 161 -2.52 24.05 -19.43
C LEU A 161 -3.28 24.90 -20.47
N GLY A 162 -3.43 26.21 -20.22
CA GLY A 162 -4.04 27.16 -21.17
C GLY A 162 -5.57 27.14 -21.22
N ALA A 163 -6.24 26.47 -20.29
CA ALA A 163 -7.69 26.45 -20.25
C ALA A 163 -8.27 27.71 -19.57
N PRO A 164 -9.39 28.27 -20.06
CA PRO A 164 -10.08 29.35 -19.37
C PRO A 164 -10.61 28.92 -18.01
N LEU A 165 -10.63 29.85 -17.06
CA LEU A 165 -10.96 29.60 -15.65
C LEU A 165 -12.35 28.98 -15.46
N TRP A 166 -13.34 29.35 -16.29
CA TRP A 166 -14.70 28.81 -16.16
C TRP A 166 -14.75 27.27 -16.33
N HIS A 167 -13.83 26.67 -17.11
CA HIS A 167 -13.76 25.22 -17.24
C HIS A 167 -13.56 24.54 -15.89
N GLY A 168 -12.70 25.08 -15.01
CA GLY A 168 -12.44 24.50 -13.70
C GLY A 168 -13.67 24.50 -12.79
N ALA A 169 -14.46 25.58 -12.84
CA ALA A 169 -15.71 25.69 -12.08
C ALA A 169 -16.78 24.72 -12.60
N VAL A 170 -17.02 24.71 -13.92
CA VAL A 170 -18.00 23.80 -14.56
C VAL A 170 -17.64 22.35 -14.33
N LEU A 171 -16.37 21.98 -14.52
CA LEU A 171 -15.91 20.60 -14.34
C LEU A 171 -16.07 20.12 -12.90
N THR A 172 -15.78 20.98 -11.92
CA THR A 172 -15.98 20.67 -10.51
C THR A 172 -17.47 20.48 -10.17
N LEU A 173 -18.35 21.29 -10.79
CA LEU A 173 -19.79 21.15 -10.66
C LEU A 173 -20.26 19.82 -11.27
N LEU A 174 -19.88 19.52 -12.50
CA LEU A 174 -20.20 18.26 -13.18
C LEU A 174 -19.76 17.04 -12.37
N LEU A 175 -18.54 17.07 -11.84
CA LEU A 175 -18.01 16.02 -10.97
C LEU A 175 -18.83 15.85 -9.69
N THR A 176 -19.32 16.95 -9.11
CA THR A 176 -20.16 16.88 -7.91
C THR A 176 -21.49 16.20 -8.21
N PHE A 177 -22.15 16.58 -9.31
CA PHE A 177 -23.41 16.00 -9.76
C PHE A 177 -23.26 14.53 -10.15
N TRP A 178 -22.18 14.19 -10.85
CA TRP A 178 -21.84 12.80 -11.16
C TRP A 178 -21.67 11.97 -9.89
N ARG A 179 -20.94 12.47 -8.89
CA ARG A 179 -20.79 11.76 -7.61
C ARG A 179 -22.12 11.56 -6.89
N THR A 180 -23.03 12.53 -6.97
CA THR A 180 -24.40 12.37 -6.44
C THR A 180 -25.18 11.31 -7.20
N ALA A 181 -25.01 11.21 -8.52
CA ALA A 181 -25.60 10.15 -9.33
C ALA A 181 -25.04 8.76 -8.97
N CYS A 182 -23.72 8.63 -8.78
CA CYS A 182 -23.12 7.40 -8.29
C CYS A 182 -23.67 7.02 -6.91
N GLU A 183 -23.81 7.97 -5.99
CA GLU A 183 -24.38 7.70 -4.66
C GLU A 183 -25.80 7.14 -4.74
N ALA A 184 -26.64 7.71 -5.62
CA ALA A 184 -27.99 7.23 -5.87
C ALA A 184 -27.98 5.82 -6.48
N LEU A 185 -27.07 5.56 -7.43
CA LEU A 185 -26.90 4.24 -8.05
C LEU A 185 -26.49 3.17 -7.03
N HIS A 186 -25.50 3.47 -6.16
CA HIS A 186 -25.09 2.57 -5.09
C HIS A 186 -26.25 2.24 -4.15
N LEU A 187 -27.04 3.25 -3.79
CA LEU A 187 -28.21 3.07 -2.94
C LEU A 187 -29.30 2.24 -3.61
N TRP A 188 -29.59 2.50 -4.89
CA TRP A 188 -30.55 1.73 -5.67
C TRP A 188 -30.14 0.26 -5.85
N VAL A 189 -28.85 -0.01 -6.09
CA VAL A 189 -28.32 -1.38 -6.17
C VAL A 189 -28.47 -2.08 -4.82
N PHE A 190 -28.24 -1.37 -3.72
CA PHE A 190 -28.42 -1.90 -2.38
C PHE A 190 -29.88 -2.25 -2.10
N ASP A 191 -30.83 -1.38 -2.42
CA ASP A 191 -32.26 -1.65 -2.23
C ASP A 191 -32.73 -2.86 -3.04
N ARG A 192 -32.31 -2.93 -4.31
CA ARG A 192 -32.82 -3.93 -5.26
C ARG A 192 -32.18 -5.31 -5.07
N TYR A 193 -30.92 -5.37 -4.67
CA TYR A 193 -30.14 -6.62 -4.63
C TYR A 193 -29.50 -6.91 -3.26
N GLY A 194 -29.64 -6.03 -2.27
CA GLY A 194 -28.96 -6.15 -0.98
C GLY A 194 -27.42 -6.02 -1.07
N MET A 195 -26.91 -5.57 -2.22
CA MET A 195 -25.47 -5.58 -2.51
C MET A 195 -24.80 -4.26 -2.12
N VAL A 196 -23.78 -4.35 -1.28
CA VAL A 196 -22.89 -3.21 -0.99
C VAL A 196 -21.64 -3.32 -1.87
N ILE A 197 -21.63 -2.61 -3.01
CA ILE A 197 -20.53 -2.66 -4.00
C ILE A 197 -19.18 -2.32 -3.36
N VAL A 198 -19.14 -1.33 -2.45
CA VAL A 198 -17.93 -0.89 -1.75
C VAL A 198 -17.32 -1.97 -0.83
N LYS A 199 -18.03 -3.07 -0.55
CA LYS A 199 -17.49 -4.25 0.15
C LYS A 199 -16.94 -5.32 -0.78
N LYS A 200 -17.21 -5.25 -2.09
CA LYS A 200 -16.71 -6.19 -3.10
C LYS A 200 -15.33 -5.74 -3.58
N THR A 201 -14.32 -6.01 -2.76
CA THR A 201 -12.92 -5.59 -2.97
C THR A 201 -12.41 -5.89 -4.38
N SER A 202 -12.69 -7.07 -4.95
CA SER A 202 -12.27 -7.41 -6.31
C SER A 202 -12.83 -6.45 -7.36
N TRP A 203 -14.12 -6.09 -7.28
CA TRP A 203 -14.78 -5.18 -8.24
C TRP A 203 -14.22 -3.76 -8.14
N ILE A 204 -13.92 -3.32 -6.92
CA ILE A 204 -13.32 -2.00 -6.69
C ILE A 204 -11.91 -1.96 -7.26
N TRP A 205 -11.08 -2.98 -7.03
CA TRP A 205 -9.73 -3.03 -7.56
C TRP A 205 -9.70 -3.19 -9.09
N THR A 206 -10.63 -3.93 -9.69
CA THR A 206 -10.76 -3.98 -11.15
C THR A 206 -11.18 -2.63 -11.72
N ALA A 207 -12.12 -1.92 -11.08
CA ALA A 207 -12.52 -0.58 -11.51
C ALA A 207 -11.39 0.45 -11.35
N ILE A 208 -10.64 0.40 -10.23
CA ILE A 208 -9.43 1.20 -10.02
C ILE A 208 -8.42 0.89 -11.13
N GLY A 209 -8.05 -0.38 -11.31
CA GLY A 209 -7.07 -0.80 -12.31
C GLY A 209 -7.45 -0.36 -13.73
N ALA A 210 -8.71 -0.59 -14.12
CA ALA A 210 -9.23 -0.15 -15.42
C ALA A 210 -9.24 1.37 -15.56
N GLY A 211 -9.69 2.11 -14.54
CA GLY A 211 -9.73 3.58 -14.57
C GLY A 211 -8.34 4.21 -14.67
N TYR A 212 -7.33 3.65 -13.98
CA TYR A 212 -5.94 4.09 -14.11
C TYR A 212 -5.33 3.68 -15.46
N LEU A 213 -5.60 2.47 -15.96
CA LEU A 213 -5.12 2.03 -17.27
C LEU A 213 -5.68 2.93 -18.38
N LEU A 214 -6.98 3.23 -18.37
CA LEU A 214 -7.63 4.13 -19.32
C LEU A 214 -7.18 5.60 -19.18
N ALA A 215 -6.72 6.00 -18.00
CA ALA A 215 -6.15 7.33 -17.79
C ALA A 215 -4.73 7.45 -18.37
N TYR A 216 -3.85 6.50 -18.08
CA TYR A 216 -2.42 6.60 -18.41
C TYR A 216 -2.03 6.02 -19.77
N LEU A 217 -2.76 5.03 -20.30
CA LEU A 217 -2.44 4.44 -21.60
C LEU A 217 -2.49 5.50 -22.74
N PRO A 218 -3.52 6.34 -22.86
CA PRO A 218 -3.58 7.39 -23.88
C PRO A 218 -2.49 8.46 -23.71
N LEU A 219 -2.12 8.77 -22.46
CA LEU A 219 -1.01 9.67 -22.14
C LEU A 219 0.32 9.15 -22.67
N LEU A 220 0.59 7.84 -22.53
CA LEU A 220 1.82 7.23 -23.05
C LEU A 220 1.86 7.16 -24.57
N LEU A 221 0.69 7.05 -25.21
CA LEU A 221 0.55 7.06 -26.66
C LEU A 221 0.54 8.49 -27.26
N GLY A 222 0.44 9.52 -26.42
CA GLY A 222 0.37 10.92 -26.85
C GLY A 222 -0.93 11.29 -27.57
N TYR A 223 -1.99 10.50 -27.39
CA TYR A 223 -3.26 10.68 -28.09
C TYR A 223 -4.43 10.81 -27.12
N ALA A 224 -5.18 11.91 -27.19
CA ALA A 224 -6.37 12.13 -26.40
C ALA A 224 -7.63 11.73 -27.17
N VAL A 225 -8.51 10.96 -26.51
CA VAL A 225 -9.83 10.58 -27.04
C VAL A 225 -10.87 11.64 -26.67
N VAL A 226 -10.68 12.34 -25.55
CA VAL A 226 -11.64 13.32 -25.03
C VAL A 226 -11.23 14.71 -25.44
N GLU A 227 -11.99 15.30 -26.34
CA GLU A 227 -11.86 16.71 -26.70
C GLU A 227 -12.60 17.62 -25.71
N SER A 228 -12.03 18.80 -25.45
CA SER A 228 -12.65 19.81 -24.59
C SER A 228 -14.02 20.25 -25.12
N GLY A 229 -14.17 20.42 -26.44
CA GLY A 229 -15.43 20.79 -27.08
C GLY A 229 -16.55 19.77 -26.85
N MET A 230 -16.22 18.48 -26.81
CA MET A 230 -17.20 17.42 -26.53
C MET A 230 -17.68 17.48 -25.07
N LEU A 231 -16.76 17.72 -24.12
CA LEU A 231 -17.07 17.69 -22.69
C LEU A 231 -17.88 18.90 -22.21
N PHE A 232 -17.57 20.08 -22.75
CA PHE A 232 -18.23 21.33 -22.38
C PHE A 232 -19.41 21.68 -23.29
N ASN A 233 -19.84 20.76 -24.15
CA ASN A 233 -21.03 20.94 -24.97
C ASN A 233 -22.29 21.04 -24.09
N LEU A 234 -23.19 21.96 -24.44
CA LEU A 234 -24.38 22.29 -23.66
C LEU A 234 -25.27 21.05 -23.35
N PRO A 235 -25.56 20.13 -24.28
CA PRO A 235 -26.35 18.93 -23.99
C PRO A 235 -25.68 17.99 -22.98
N VAL A 236 -24.35 17.86 -23.04
CA VAL A 236 -23.59 17.00 -22.12
C VAL A 236 -23.62 17.59 -20.71
N VAL A 237 -23.33 18.90 -20.60
CA VAL A 237 -23.37 19.63 -19.33
C VAL A 237 -24.77 19.54 -18.71
N LEU A 238 -25.83 19.86 -19.47
CA LEU A 238 -27.20 19.78 -19.00
C LEU A 238 -27.61 18.35 -18.63
N GLY A 239 -27.22 17.35 -19.42
CA GLY A 239 -27.51 15.95 -19.14
C GLY A 239 -26.98 15.49 -17.78
N VAL A 240 -25.72 15.84 -17.46
CA VAL A 240 -25.11 15.51 -16.15
C VAL A 240 -25.78 16.28 -15.01
N LEU A 241 -26.12 17.56 -15.21
CA LEU A 241 -26.83 18.35 -14.20
C LEU A 241 -28.23 17.80 -13.91
N VAL A 242 -28.99 17.44 -14.95
CA VAL A 242 -30.31 16.80 -14.82
C VAL A 242 -30.17 15.45 -14.10
N LEU A 243 -29.22 14.60 -14.51
CA LEU A 243 -29.00 13.31 -13.85
C LEU A 243 -28.67 13.48 -12.35
N GLY A 244 -27.76 14.40 -12.02
CA GLY A 244 -27.37 14.64 -10.62
C GLY A 244 -28.47 15.30 -9.80
N THR A 245 -29.28 16.20 -10.37
CA THR A 245 -30.46 16.76 -9.68
C THR A 245 -31.51 15.69 -9.38
N LEU A 246 -31.88 14.86 -10.37
CA LEU A 246 -32.82 13.75 -10.16
C LEU A 246 -32.30 12.78 -9.09
N SER A 247 -31.01 12.48 -9.12
CA SER A 247 -30.33 11.65 -8.11
C SER A 247 -30.37 12.29 -6.73
N ALA A 248 -30.14 13.61 -6.63
CA ALA A 248 -30.25 14.35 -5.37
C ALA A 248 -31.67 14.31 -4.81
N VAL A 249 -32.70 14.43 -5.67
CA VAL A 249 -34.12 14.32 -5.29
C VAL A 249 -34.43 12.91 -4.80
N TYR A 250 -33.95 11.87 -5.49
CA TYR A 250 -34.09 10.48 -5.06
C TYR A 250 -33.46 10.25 -3.68
N ILE A 251 -32.22 10.66 -3.47
CA ILE A 251 -31.53 10.57 -2.17
C ILE A 251 -32.28 11.37 -1.10
N ALA A 252 -32.76 12.58 -1.42
CA ALA A 252 -33.52 13.39 -0.48
C ALA A 252 -34.83 12.71 -0.06
N ARG A 253 -35.53 12.01 -0.97
CA ARG A 253 -36.79 11.32 -0.70
C ARG A 253 -36.62 9.89 -0.15
N TYR A 254 -35.40 9.37 -0.12
CA TYR A 254 -35.10 8.04 0.40
C TYR A 254 -35.49 7.92 1.89
N LYS A 255 -36.23 6.87 2.23
CA LYS A 255 -36.79 6.65 3.58
C LYS A 255 -35.99 5.65 4.40
N ASP A 256 -35.34 4.68 3.77
CA ASP A 256 -34.73 3.54 4.46
C ASP A 256 -33.23 3.75 4.77
N TYR A 257 -32.91 4.93 5.30
CA TYR A 257 -31.54 5.27 5.72
C TYR A 257 -31.04 4.39 6.87
N THR A 258 -31.96 3.86 7.67
CA THR A 258 -31.63 2.99 8.79
C THR A 258 -31.02 1.68 8.29
N ASN A 259 -31.67 0.97 7.36
CA ASN A 259 -31.14 -0.29 6.85
C ASN A 259 -29.82 -0.09 6.09
N ALA A 260 -29.71 1.00 5.31
CA ALA A 260 -28.47 1.32 4.59
C ALA A 260 -27.29 1.57 5.54
N VAL A 261 -27.50 2.29 6.65
CA VAL A 261 -26.45 2.51 7.66
C VAL A 261 -26.16 1.22 8.44
N ASP A 262 -27.17 0.42 8.74
CA ASP A 262 -27.04 -0.83 9.49
C ASP A 262 -26.21 -1.87 8.74
N ALA A 263 -26.36 -1.96 7.42
CA ALA A 263 -25.58 -2.84 6.56
C ALA A 263 -24.06 -2.58 6.63
N VAL A 264 -23.65 -1.39 7.07
CA VAL A 264 -22.26 -0.91 7.03
C VAL A 264 -21.72 -0.50 8.40
N THR A 265 -22.48 -0.76 9.47
CA THR A 265 -22.12 -0.48 10.86
C THR A 265 -22.17 -1.72 11.76
N LYS A 266 -22.13 -2.93 11.19
CA LYS A 266 -22.03 -4.18 11.95
C LYS A 266 -20.73 -4.20 12.77
N ILE A 267 -20.80 -4.58 14.05
CA ILE A 267 -19.67 -4.53 14.99
C ILE A 267 -18.47 -5.36 14.51
N ASP A 268 -18.73 -6.46 13.82
CA ASP A 268 -17.69 -7.34 13.27
C ASP A 268 -17.15 -6.90 11.91
N ASP A 269 -17.57 -5.73 11.39
CA ASP A 269 -17.05 -5.22 10.13
C ASP A 269 -15.57 -4.79 10.32
N PRO A 270 -14.61 -5.49 9.70
CA PRO A 270 -13.18 -5.21 9.89
C PRO A 270 -12.79 -3.78 9.49
N LEU A 271 -13.57 -3.16 8.60
CA LEU A 271 -13.33 -1.80 8.13
C LEU A 271 -13.68 -0.73 9.19
N LEU A 272 -14.41 -1.09 10.25
CA LEU A 272 -14.68 -0.18 11.39
C LEU A 272 -13.53 -0.16 12.40
N ASP A 273 -12.78 -1.26 12.53
CA ASP A 273 -11.60 -1.39 13.38
C ASP A 273 -10.38 -1.82 12.56
N MET A 274 -9.78 -0.83 11.89
CA MET A 274 -8.53 -1.00 11.15
C MET A 274 -7.40 -1.60 12.00
N GLY A 275 -7.39 -1.37 13.33
CA GLY A 275 -6.40 -1.92 14.24
C GLY A 275 -6.57 -3.43 14.40
N ARG A 276 -7.80 -3.87 14.67
CA ARG A 276 -8.18 -5.29 14.70
C ARG A 276 -7.95 -5.96 13.35
N MET A 277 -8.35 -5.33 12.25
CA MET A 277 -8.13 -5.85 10.90
C MET A 277 -6.63 -6.02 10.58
N MET A 278 -5.78 -5.05 10.91
CA MET A 278 -4.33 -5.19 10.71
C MET A 278 -3.74 -6.29 11.60
N LYS A 279 -4.22 -6.45 12.84
CA LYS A 279 -3.80 -7.53 13.73
C LYS A 279 -4.21 -8.90 13.18
N GLU A 280 -5.47 -9.07 12.83
CA GLU A 280 -6.00 -10.31 12.25
C GLU A 280 -5.32 -10.65 10.92
N ALA A 281 -5.04 -9.66 10.06
CA ALA A 281 -4.31 -9.87 8.82
C ALA A 281 -2.87 -10.36 9.06
N ARG A 282 -2.16 -9.80 10.05
CA ARG A 282 -0.81 -10.25 10.42
C ARG A 282 -0.81 -11.69 10.93
N VAL A 283 -1.79 -12.05 11.75
CA VAL A 283 -1.95 -13.42 12.25
C VAL A 283 -2.30 -14.34 11.08
N LYS A 284 -3.28 -14.00 10.26
CA LYS A 284 -3.69 -14.79 9.09
C LYS A 284 -2.56 -14.99 8.06
N ASP A 285 -1.61 -14.05 7.95
CA ASP A 285 -0.48 -14.17 7.02
C ASP A 285 0.50 -15.29 7.41
N VAL A 286 0.53 -15.68 8.69
CA VAL A 286 1.44 -16.70 9.22
C VAL A 286 0.75 -17.89 9.88
N ALA A 287 -0.54 -17.78 10.22
CA ALA A 287 -1.32 -18.86 10.78
C ALA A 287 -1.66 -19.90 9.72
N THR A 288 -1.47 -21.17 10.07
CA THR A 288 -1.90 -22.29 9.26
C THR A 288 -3.40 -22.48 9.47
N GLN A 289 -4.20 -22.58 8.41
CA GLN A 289 -5.59 -23.04 8.55
C GLN A 289 -5.55 -24.54 8.82
N ASP A 290 -5.75 -24.93 10.08
CA ASP A 290 -5.63 -26.31 10.58
C ASP A 290 -6.69 -27.30 10.02
N GLN A 291 -7.42 -26.95 8.96
CA GLN A 291 -8.61 -27.71 8.51
C GLN A 291 -8.35 -28.76 7.43
N HIS A 292 -7.10 -28.99 7.01
CA HIS A 292 -6.78 -30.05 6.05
C HIS A 292 -5.47 -30.75 6.40
N TYR A 293 -5.46 -31.47 7.52
CA TYR A 293 -4.44 -32.48 7.77
C TYR A 293 -4.94 -33.82 7.24
N SER A 294 -4.68 -34.11 5.96
CA SER A 294 -4.80 -35.47 5.43
C SER A 294 -3.68 -36.33 6.01
N ALA A 295 -4.01 -37.58 6.38
CA ALA A 295 -3.10 -38.60 6.88
C ALA A 295 -1.89 -38.90 5.95
N GLU A 296 -1.92 -38.42 4.71
CA GLU A 296 -0.88 -38.57 3.68
C GLU A 296 0.46 -37.86 4.00
N GLN A 297 0.53 -36.98 5.00
CA GLN A 297 1.78 -36.29 5.39
C GLN A 297 2.60 -37.03 6.46
N GLN A 298 2.14 -38.19 6.93
CA GLN A 298 2.79 -38.99 7.97
C GLN A 298 3.77 -40.05 7.41
N ASN A 299 4.37 -39.81 6.22
CA ASN A 299 5.47 -40.66 5.73
C ASN A 299 6.73 -40.41 6.59
N GLN A 300 6.95 -41.27 7.59
CA GLN A 300 8.16 -41.28 8.42
C GLN A 300 9.44 -41.41 7.58
N GLU A 301 9.38 -42.08 6.43
CA GLU A 301 10.48 -42.21 5.45
C GLU A 301 11.08 -40.86 5.00
N LYS A 302 10.29 -39.78 4.92
CA LYS A 302 10.77 -38.44 4.50
C LYS A 302 11.74 -37.78 5.49
N PHE A 303 11.82 -38.32 6.70
CA PHE A 303 12.61 -37.76 7.79
C PHE A 303 13.69 -38.71 8.31
N GLU A 304 13.88 -39.85 7.65
CA GLU A 304 14.95 -40.80 7.96
C GLU A 304 16.32 -40.11 7.96
N GLY A 305 17.15 -40.45 8.96
CA GLY A 305 18.49 -39.88 9.15
C GLY A 305 18.53 -38.44 9.69
N LYS A 306 17.40 -37.87 10.14
CA LYS A 306 17.38 -36.54 10.79
C LYS A 306 17.07 -36.68 12.27
N ASP A 307 17.93 -36.11 13.10
CA ASP A 307 17.78 -36.10 14.56
C ASP A 307 17.72 -34.68 15.15
N GLY A 308 17.19 -34.59 16.37
CA GLY A 308 17.16 -33.36 17.17
C GLY A 308 16.53 -32.15 16.44
N TYR A 309 17.28 -31.05 16.35
CA TYR A 309 16.79 -29.81 15.72
C TYR A 309 16.66 -29.92 14.19
N ALA A 310 17.41 -30.81 13.53
CA ALA A 310 17.26 -31.05 12.09
C ALA A 310 15.90 -31.70 11.78
N TYR A 311 15.49 -32.66 12.61
CA TYR A 311 14.17 -33.28 12.55
C TYR A 311 13.05 -32.26 12.80
N LEU A 312 13.17 -31.48 13.88
CA LEU A 312 12.20 -30.43 14.24
C LEU A 312 11.95 -29.45 13.08
N ASN A 313 13.02 -28.90 12.51
CA ASN A 313 12.89 -27.95 11.39
C ASN A 313 12.35 -28.63 10.13
N ALA A 314 12.71 -29.89 9.86
CA ALA A 314 12.17 -30.62 8.72
C ALA A 314 10.64 -30.84 8.82
N ILE A 315 10.13 -31.19 10.00
CA ILE A 315 8.68 -31.25 10.26
C ILE A 315 8.05 -29.87 10.08
N PHE A 316 8.66 -28.82 10.64
CA PHE A 316 8.14 -27.47 10.51
C PHE A 316 7.98 -27.06 9.05
N PHE A 317 9.04 -27.18 8.24
CA PHE A 317 9.03 -26.75 6.84
C PHE A 317 8.13 -27.61 5.95
N SER A 318 7.98 -28.90 6.25
CA SER A 318 7.05 -29.78 5.52
C SER A 318 5.60 -29.44 5.82
N ARG A 319 5.25 -29.29 7.11
CA ARG A 319 3.90 -28.91 7.56
C ARG A 319 3.46 -27.56 7.00
N HIS A 320 4.37 -26.58 6.96
CA HIS A 320 4.05 -25.21 6.56
C HIS A 320 4.43 -24.93 5.09
N ARG A 321 4.54 -25.96 4.24
CA ARG A 321 4.99 -25.82 2.84
C ARG A 321 4.22 -24.73 2.09
N ARG A 322 2.89 -24.67 2.20
CA ARG A 322 2.06 -23.68 1.49
C ARG A 322 2.38 -22.23 1.91
N LEU A 323 2.64 -21.99 3.20
CA LEU A 323 3.04 -20.68 3.73
C LEU A 323 4.40 -20.22 3.18
N ILE A 324 5.24 -21.17 2.77
CA ILE A 324 6.58 -20.93 2.23
C ILE A 324 6.56 -20.82 0.70
N THR A 325 5.85 -21.72 0.01
CA THR A 325 5.86 -21.81 -1.46
C THR A 325 4.93 -20.81 -2.12
N SER A 326 3.76 -20.50 -1.55
CA SER A 326 2.81 -19.55 -2.15
C SER A 326 3.44 -18.16 -2.35
N PRO A 327 4.18 -17.57 -1.39
CA PRO A 327 4.86 -16.30 -1.60
C PRO A 327 5.96 -16.36 -2.67
N ILE A 328 6.64 -17.50 -2.85
CA ILE A 328 7.64 -17.69 -3.92
C ILE A 328 6.94 -17.70 -5.27
N GLN A 329 5.88 -18.51 -5.41
CA GLN A 329 5.11 -18.62 -6.64
C GLN A 329 4.54 -17.26 -7.08
N ARG A 330 4.00 -16.47 -6.15
CA ARG A 330 3.52 -15.11 -6.47
C ARG A 330 4.63 -14.21 -7.00
N ARG A 331 5.83 -14.25 -6.41
CA ARG A 331 6.99 -13.48 -6.90
C ARG A 331 7.43 -13.95 -8.29
N LEU A 332 7.47 -15.26 -8.52
CA LEU A 332 7.78 -15.82 -9.85
C LEU A 332 6.76 -15.41 -10.91
N VAL A 333 5.45 -15.39 -10.56
CA VAL A 333 4.40 -14.89 -11.46
C VAL A 333 4.60 -13.40 -11.75
N ILE A 334 4.93 -12.58 -10.74
CA ILE A 334 5.23 -11.16 -10.95
C ILE A 334 6.44 -10.99 -11.88
N ILE A 335 7.56 -11.66 -11.60
CA ILE A 335 8.76 -11.62 -12.44
C ILE A 335 8.45 -12.06 -13.87
N GLY A 336 7.73 -13.18 -14.04
CA GLY A 336 7.31 -13.68 -15.35
C GLY A 336 6.38 -12.73 -16.10
N SER A 337 5.44 -12.08 -15.39
CA SER A 337 4.54 -11.08 -15.99
C SER A 337 5.27 -9.82 -16.44
N LEU A 338 6.25 -9.35 -15.65
CA LEU A 338 7.09 -8.20 -16.01
C LEU A 338 8.00 -8.54 -17.20
N PHE A 339 8.55 -9.75 -17.22
CA PHE A 339 9.32 -10.26 -18.34
C PHE A 339 8.47 -10.35 -19.62
N ALA A 340 7.26 -10.91 -19.55
CA ALA A 340 6.34 -10.96 -20.69
C ALA A 340 5.93 -9.56 -21.15
N ALA A 341 5.66 -8.62 -20.24
CA ALA A 341 5.37 -7.23 -20.58
C ALA A 341 6.56 -6.55 -21.27
N ALA A 342 7.79 -6.81 -20.84
CA ALA A 342 9.00 -6.31 -21.48
C ALA A 342 9.21 -6.91 -22.88
N LEU A 343 8.86 -8.18 -23.11
CA LEU A 343 8.85 -8.75 -24.46
C LEU A 343 7.75 -8.14 -25.35
N LEU A 344 6.58 -7.81 -24.78
CA LEU A 344 5.54 -7.12 -25.53
C LEU A 344 5.98 -5.72 -25.98
N THR A 345 6.78 -4.99 -25.19
CA THR A 345 7.30 -3.70 -25.64
C THR A 345 8.25 -3.85 -26.83
N MET A 346 9.04 -4.92 -26.90
CA MET A 346 9.84 -5.26 -28.08
C MET A 346 8.98 -5.41 -29.34
N LEU A 347 7.80 -6.04 -29.23
CA LEU A 347 6.88 -6.24 -30.36
C LEU A 347 6.12 -4.96 -30.77
N LEU A 348 5.81 -4.09 -29.81
CA LEU A 348 5.00 -2.90 -30.05
C LEU A 348 5.82 -1.66 -30.45
N SER A 349 7.03 -1.52 -29.91
CA SER A 349 7.90 -0.36 -30.17
C SER A 349 9.36 -0.67 -29.81
N GLN A 350 10.20 -0.81 -30.83
CA GLN A 350 11.63 -1.03 -30.66
C GLN A 350 12.30 0.09 -29.85
N SER A 351 11.86 1.35 -30.03
CA SER A 351 12.41 2.49 -29.28
C SER A 351 12.07 2.43 -27.78
N ALA A 352 10.88 1.94 -27.42
CA ALA A 352 10.51 1.72 -26.03
C ALA A 352 11.31 0.56 -25.40
N PHE A 353 11.57 -0.50 -26.18
CA PHE A 353 12.37 -1.64 -25.73
C PHE A 353 13.83 -1.25 -25.46
N THR A 354 14.47 -0.50 -26.35
CA THR A 354 15.85 0.00 -26.13
C THR A 354 15.95 0.90 -24.88
N LYS A 355 14.96 1.79 -24.66
CA LYS A 355 14.91 2.61 -23.44
C LYS A 355 14.81 1.75 -22.17
N LEU A 356 14.00 0.69 -22.20
CA LEU A 356 13.85 -0.25 -21.09
C LEU A 356 15.15 -1.00 -20.81
N THR A 357 15.81 -1.54 -21.83
CA THR A 357 17.05 -2.32 -21.68
C THR A 357 18.21 -1.44 -21.20
N HIS A 358 18.34 -0.22 -21.73
CA HIS A 358 19.29 0.77 -21.23
C HIS A 358 19.03 1.14 -19.75
N TYR A 359 17.75 1.28 -19.35
CA TYR A 359 17.40 1.47 -17.95
C TYR A 359 17.84 0.27 -17.09
N LEU A 360 17.62 -0.98 -17.53
CA LEU A 360 18.03 -2.17 -16.79
C LEU A 360 19.55 -2.23 -16.55
N ILE A 361 20.37 -1.82 -17.53
CA ILE A 361 21.84 -1.76 -17.40
C ILE A 361 22.25 -0.75 -16.32
N THR A 362 21.61 0.44 -16.32
CA THR A 362 21.94 1.54 -15.39
C THR A 362 21.25 1.41 -14.03
N ALA A 363 20.23 0.57 -13.90
CA ALA A 363 19.43 0.38 -12.70
C ALA A 363 19.98 -0.67 -11.72
N LEU A 364 21.24 -1.09 -11.82
CA LEU A 364 21.85 -2.01 -10.87
C LEU A 364 21.66 -1.56 -9.39
N PRO A 365 21.79 -0.27 -9.02
CA PRO A 365 21.51 0.18 -7.66
C PRO A 365 20.06 -0.02 -7.21
N THR A 366 19.11 0.06 -8.15
CA THR A 366 17.69 -0.17 -7.90
C THR A 366 17.43 -1.59 -7.39
N PHE A 367 18.24 -2.56 -7.82
CA PHE A 367 18.11 -3.95 -7.39
C PHE A 367 18.36 -4.17 -5.89
N LEU A 368 19.05 -3.28 -5.19
CA LEU A 368 19.18 -3.36 -3.73
C LEU A 368 17.80 -3.29 -3.05
N ILE A 369 16.95 -2.37 -3.49
CA ILE A 369 15.58 -2.23 -2.97
C ILE A 369 14.68 -3.36 -3.48
N ILE A 370 14.79 -3.71 -4.77
CA ILE A 370 13.99 -4.81 -5.35
C ILE A 370 14.28 -6.12 -4.61
N MET A 371 15.55 -6.42 -4.32
CA MET A 371 15.94 -7.65 -3.63
C MET A 371 15.48 -7.67 -2.17
N ASN A 372 15.41 -6.53 -1.49
CA ASN A 372 14.83 -6.45 -0.16
C ASN A 372 13.36 -6.90 -0.14
N TYR A 373 12.54 -6.37 -1.06
CA TYR A 373 11.12 -6.76 -1.16
C TYR A 373 10.91 -8.16 -1.74
N THR A 374 11.86 -8.64 -2.54
CA THR A 374 11.85 -10.00 -3.10
C THR A 374 12.18 -11.04 -2.03
N SER A 375 12.98 -10.69 -1.02
CA SER A 375 13.32 -11.58 0.10
C SER A 375 12.08 -12.04 0.88
N ILE A 376 12.13 -13.30 1.33
CA ILE A 376 11.07 -13.96 2.11
C ILE A 376 11.44 -14.01 3.60
N GLY A 377 12.67 -13.64 3.94
CA GLY A 377 13.25 -13.83 5.27
C GLY A 377 12.39 -13.28 6.40
N GLU A 378 11.90 -12.04 6.28
CA GLU A 378 11.06 -11.43 7.33
C GLU A 378 9.75 -12.21 7.56
N ARG A 379 9.04 -12.58 6.48
CA ARG A 379 7.79 -13.34 6.56
C ARG A 379 8.04 -14.71 7.20
N LEU A 380 9.11 -15.40 6.80
CA LEU A 380 9.44 -16.71 7.33
C LEU A 380 9.87 -16.64 8.79
N CYS A 381 10.61 -15.61 9.21
CA CYS A 381 10.94 -15.38 10.62
C CYS A 381 9.68 -15.18 11.48
N LYS A 382 8.68 -14.43 10.99
CA LYS A 382 7.38 -14.30 11.67
C LYS A 382 6.65 -15.64 11.78
N ALA A 383 6.65 -16.43 10.70
CA ALA A 383 6.00 -17.74 10.69
C ALA A 383 6.70 -18.75 11.61
N MET A 384 8.03 -18.76 11.65
CA MET A 384 8.82 -19.58 12.58
C MET A 384 8.56 -19.17 14.04
N PHE A 385 8.50 -17.87 14.30
CA PHE A 385 8.18 -17.38 15.64
C PHE A 385 6.78 -17.81 16.08
N TYR A 386 5.76 -17.55 15.27
CA TYR A 386 4.37 -17.80 15.64
C TYR A 386 4.06 -19.29 15.82
N ASN A 387 4.49 -20.14 14.88
CA ASN A 387 4.09 -21.55 14.85
C ASN A 387 5.09 -22.51 15.51
N CYS A 388 6.27 -22.05 15.92
CA CYS A 388 7.31 -22.92 16.49
C CYS A 388 8.01 -22.30 17.71
N ASP A 389 8.67 -21.15 17.53
CA ASP A 389 9.58 -20.65 18.57
C ASP A 389 8.85 -20.02 19.76
N LEU A 390 7.64 -19.49 19.59
CA LEU A 390 6.87 -18.88 20.68
C LEU A 390 6.58 -19.86 21.82
N SER A 391 6.30 -21.13 21.51
CA SER A 391 6.10 -22.19 22.49
C SER A 391 7.44 -22.74 23.01
N LEU A 392 8.41 -22.95 22.13
CA LEU A 392 9.67 -23.63 22.48
C LEU A 392 10.62 -22.75 23.30
N LEU A 393 10.64 -21.44 23.06
CA LEU A 393 11.50 -20.49 23.78
C LEU A 393 11.17 -20.35 25.28
N ARG A 394 10.07 -20.95 25.73
CA ARG A 394 9.73 -21.05 27.17
C ARG A 394 10.57 -22.10 27.89
N TYR A 395 11.12 -23.07 27.17
CA TYR A 395 11.90 -24.16 27.74
C TYR A 395 13.40 -23.84 27.78
N GLY A 396 14.09 -24.31 28.83
CA GLY A 396 15.53 -24.10 29.02
C GLY A 396 16.38 -24.68 27.90
N PHE A 397 16.13 -25.94 27.52
CA PHE A 397 16.89 -26.67 26.49
C PHE A 397 16.89 -25.96 25.13
N TYR A 398 15.83 -25.22 24.79
CA TYR A 398 15.73 -24.52 23.52
C TYR A 398 16.45 -23.16 23.52
N ARG A 399 16.80 -22.66 24.71
CA ARG A 399 17.52 -21.39 24.91
C ARG A 399 19.04 -21.57 25.03
N GLU A 400 19.52 -22.82 25.00
CA GLU A 400 20.95 -23.11 24.99
C GLU A 400 21.60 -22.59 23.70
N GLN A 401 22.82 -22.08 23.81
CA GLN A 401 23.51 -21.47 22.67
C GLN A 401 23.77 -22.47 21.55
N SER A 402 24.10 -23.72 21.87
CA SER A 402 24.26 -24.83 20.92
C SER A 402 22.98 -25.11 20.13
N ALA A 403 21.84 -25.16 20.84
CA ALA A 403 20.52 -25.34 20.25
C ALA A 403 20.14 -24.19 19.30
N ILE A 404 20.32 -22.96 19.75
CA ILE A 404 20.04 -21.74 18.98
C ILE A 404 20.87 -21.71 17.70
N LEU A 405 22.18 -21.99 17.79
CA LEU A 405 23.09 -21.98 16.63
C LEU A 405 22.81 -23.13 15.66
N SER A 406 22.43 -24.31 16.15
CA SER A 406 22.00 -25.42 15.30
C SER A 406 20.76 -25.05 14.49
N ASN A 407 19.73 -24.50 15.14
CA ASN A 407 18.53 -23.99 14.45
C ASN A 407 18.86 -22.87 13.47
N PHE A 408 19.73 -21.93 13.87
CA PHE A 408 20.15 -20.82 13.01
C PHE A 408 20.79 -21.33 11.71
N ARG A 409 21.72 -22.29 11.79
CA ARG A 409 22.39 -22.86 10.60
C ARG A 409 21.40 -23.51 9.64
N ILE A 410 20.50 -24.36 10.16
CA ILE A 410 19.49 -25.05 9.35
C ILE A 410 18.58 -24.04 8.65
N ARG A 411 18.12 -23.03 9.39
CA ARG A 411 17.21 -22.00 8.87
C ARG A 411 17.90 -21.06 7.89
N LEU A 412 19.17 -20.72 8.13
CA LEU A 412 19.97 -19.91 7.21
C LEU A 412 20.13 -20.59 5.86
N LEU A 413 20.49 -21.88 5.84
CA LEU A 413 20.59 -22.64 4.59
C LEU A 413 19.23 -22.66 3.88
N ARG A 414 18.16 -22.98 4.60
CA ARG A 414 16.82 -23.08 4.01
C ARG A 414 16.32 -21.76 3.45
N ILE A 415 16.45 -20.67 4.20
CA ILE A 415 16.04 -19.32 3.76
C ILE A 415 16.88 -18.88 2.55
N SER A 416 18.18 -19.13 2.57
CA SER A 416 19.07 -18.80 1.45
C SER A 416 18.63 -19.51 0.17
N VAL A 417 18.37 -20.82 0.23
CA VAL A 417 17.85 -21.58 -0.93
C VAL A 417 16.52 -21.01 -1.45
N LEU A 418 15.60 -20.67 -0.55
CA LEU A 418 14.29 -20.14 -0.94
C LEU A 418 14.40 -18.74 -1.58
N ASN A 419 15.31 -17.90 -1.09
CA ASN A 419 15.59 -16.57 -1.65
C ASN A 419 16.40 -16.63 -2.96
N LEU A 420 17.20 -17.68 -3.17
CA LEU A 420 17.93 -17.89 -4.43
C LEU A 420 16.99 -18.20 -5.61
N ILE A 421 15.83 -18.80 -5.38
CA ILE A 421 14.86 -19.11 -6.46
C ILE A 421 14.40 -17.84 -7.20
N PRO A 422 13.81 -16.80 -6.55
CA PRO A 422 13.43 -15.59 -7.24
C PRO A 422 14.65 -14.77 -7.72
N ALA A 423 15.80 -14.85 -7.04
CA ALA A 423 17.04 -14.23 -7.50
C ALA A 423 17.48 -14.80 -8.85
N ALA A 424 17.48 -16.13 -9.01
CA ALA A 424 17.81 -16.81 -10.25
C ALA A 424 16.82 -16.46 -11.37
N ALA A 425 15.53 -16.35 -11.06
CA ALA A 425 14.52 -15.92 -12.02
C ALA A 425 14.75 -14.48 -12.51
N ILE A 426 15.14 -13.55 -11.61
CA ILE A 426 15.51 -12.18 -11.98
C ILE A 426 16.74 -12.18 -12.88
N CYS A 427 17.79 -12.93 -12.50
CA CYS A 427 19.01 -13.05 -13.31
C CYS A 427 18.68 -13.54 -14.72
N LEU A 428 17.88 -14.60 -14.85
CA LEU A 428 17.50 -15.16 -16.14
C LEU A 428 16.67 -14.16 -16.96
N ALA A 429 15.64 -13.55 -16.36
CA ALA A 429 14.77 -12.61 -17.04
C ALA A 429 15.52 -11.38 -17.56
N VAL A 430 16.36 -10.76 -16.73
CA VAL A 430 17.10 -9.54 -17.11
C VAL A 430 18.16 -9.86 -18.16
N ASN A 431 18.96 -10.91 -17.98
CA ASN A 431 19.99 -11.26 -18.97
C ASN A 431 19.36 -11.63 -20.32
N LEU A 432 18.24 -12.37 -20.32
CA LEU A 432 17.56 -12.71 -21.57
C LEU A 432 17.04 -11.46 -22.29
N LEU A 433 16.45 -10.49 -21.58
CA LEU A 433 16.02 -9.22 -22.18
C LEU A 433 17.20 -8.42 -22.77
N LEU A 434 18.34 -8.40 -22.07
CA LEU A 434 19.53 -7.67 -22.52
C LEU A 434 20.22 -8.33 -23.71
N VAL A 435 20.29 -9.67 -23.74
CA VAL A 435 20.81 -10.42 -24.90
C VAL A 435 19.92 -10.26 -26.14
N LEU A 436 18.61 -10.12 -25.96
CA LEU A 436 17.67 -9.84 -27.05
C LEU A 436 17.71 -8.37 -27.53
N SER A 437 18.40 -7.49 -26.79
CA SER A 437 18.54 -6.08 -27.14
C SER A 437 19.76 -5.85 -28.03
N ALA A 438 19.78 -4.73 -28.75
CA ALA A 438 20.93 -4.32 -29.56
C ALA A 438 22.05 -3.65 -28.72
N GLU A 439 21.91 -3.60 -27.40
CA GLU A 439 22.89 -3.01 -26.49
C GLU A 439 24.10 -3.94 -26.27
N SER A 440 25.28 -3.38 -26.00
CA SER A 440 26.48 -4.14 -25.71
C SER A 440 26.40 -4.76 -24.31
N TRP A 441 25.83 -5.97 -24.20
CA TRP A 441 25.78 -6.76 -22.97
C TRP A 441 26.77 -7.93 -23.05
N GLY A 442 27.97 -7.73 -22.50
CA GLY A 442 29.01 -8.75 -22.48
C GLY A 442 28.74 -9.88 -21.49
N ALA A 443 29.37 -11.04 -21.69
CA ALA A 443 29.30 -12.16 -20.74
C ALA A 443 29.86 -11.79 -19.35
N GLY A 444 30.85 -10.89 -19.29
CA GLY A 444 31.41 -10.38 -18.03
C GLY A 444 30.38 -9.59 -17.21
N ASP A 445 29.68 -8.65 -17.84
CA ASP A 445 28.64 -7.84 -17.21
C ASP A 445 27.45 -8.70 -16.75
N ALA A 446 27.08 -9.68 -17.56
CA ALA A 446 26.07 -10.70 -17.23
C ALA A 446 26.42 -11.45 -15.94
N VAL A 447 27.66 -11.94 -15.83
CA VAL A 447 28.15 -12.65 -14.64
C VAL A 447 28.19 -11.71 -13.44
N LEU A 448 28.70 -10.49 -13.61
CA LEU A 448 28.81 -9.52 -12.53
C LEU A 448 27.45 -9.10 -11.98
N PHE A 449 26.46 -8.91 -12.86
CA PHE A 449 25.07 -8.70 -12.50
C PHE A 449 24.55 -9.88 -11.67
N CYS A 450 24.72 -11.11 -12.16
CA CYS A 450 24.25 -12.31 -11.45
C CYS A 450 24.89 -12.46 -10.06
N VAL A 451 26.21 -12.24 -9.95
CA VAL A 451 26.94 -12.28 -8.68
C VAL A 451 26.39 -11.24 -7.71
N THR A 452 26.10 -10.03 -8.18
CA THR A 452 25.51 -8.96 -7.36
C THR A 452 24.12 -9.34 -6.84
N ILE A 453 23.25 -9.86 -7.70
CA ILE A 453 21.90 -10.31 -7.32
C ILE A 453 21.95 -11.47 -6.33
N VAL A 454 22.85 -12.44 -6.53
CA VAL A 454 23.06 -13.56 -5.60
C VAL A 454 23.60 -13.05 -4.26
N ALA A 455 24.58 -12.15 -4.26
CA ALA A 455 25.13 -11.55 -3.04
C ALA A 455 24.06 -10.80 -2.25
N LEU A 456 23.21 -10.00 -2.91
CA LEU A 456 22.08 -9.32 -2.29
C LEU A 456 21.05 -10.32 -1.72
N SER A 457 20.75 -11.40 -2.46
CA SER A 457 19.84 -12.46 -1.98
C SER A 457 20.34 -13.12 -0.69
N LEU A 458 21.64 -13.44 -0.63
CA LEU A 458 22.28 -13.99 0.57
C LEU A 458 22.35 -12.96 1.70
N PHE A 459 22.68 -11.71 1.39
CA PHE A 459 22.68 -10.60 2.33
C PHE A 459 21.34 -10.48 3.05
N PHE A 460 20.22 -10.42 2.31
CA PHE A 460 18.90 -10.30 2.93
C PHE A 460 18.49 -11.56 3.70
N SER A 461 18.95 -12.74 3.26
CA SER A 461 18.77 -13.99 4.01
C SER A 461 19.43 -13.93 5.38
N VAL A 462 20.72 -13.54 5.43
CA VAL A 462 21.46 -13.36 6.68
C VAL A 462 20.89 -12.21 7.51
N HIS A 463 20.58 -11.07 6.89
CA HIS A 463 20.08 -9.88 7.56
C HIS A 463 18.80 -10.17 8.35
N HIS A 464 17.76 -10.74 7.75
CA HIS A 464 16.51 -10.99 8.48
C HIS A 464 16.69 -12.01 9.61
N LEU A 465 17.51 -13.04 9.41
CA LEU A 465 17.84 -14.03 10.44
C LEU A 465 18.65 -13.42 11.59
N PHE A 466 19.65 -12.60 11.27
CA PHE A 466 20.42 -11.82 12.24
C PHE A 466 19.48 -10.96 13.09
N MET A 467 18.61 -10.17 12.43
CA MET A 467 17.64 -9.32 13.11
C MET A 467 16.71 -10.13 14.00
N TYR A 468 16.30 -11.32 13.55
CA TYR A 468 15.43 -12.21 14.31
C TYR A 468 16.10 -12.77 15.57
N TYR A 469 17.33 -13.29 15.44
CA TYR A 469 18.05 -13.94 16.55
C TYR A 469 18.65 -12.95 17.55
N ILE A 470 19.06 -11.76 17.10
CA ILE A 470 19.62 -10.72 17.99
C ILE A 470 18.54 -9.89 18.65
N PHE A 471 17.50 -9.48 17.91
CA PHE A 471 16.55 -8.52 18.45
C PHE A 471 15.25 -9.14 18.93
N GLN A 472 14.88 -10.35 18.48
CA GLN A 472 13.58 -10.99 18.68
C GLN A 472 12.45 -9.93 18.67
N PRO A 473 12.06 -9.44 17.48
CA PRO A 473 11.24 -8.23 17.38
C PRO A 473 9.75 -8.47 17.60
N TYR A 474 9.29 -9.71 17.57
CA TYR A 474 7.88 -10.08 17.46
C TYR A 474 7.25 -10.35 18.83
N SER A 475 6.13 -9.68 19.14
CA SER A 475 5.30 -10.04 20.30
C SER A 475 4.38 -11.24 20.01
N THR A 476 3.67 -11.74 21.02
CA THR A 476 2.57 -12.73 20.86
C THR A 476 1.53 -12.31 19.82
N GLU A 477 1.23 -11.01 19.73
CA GLU A 477 0.34 -10.43 18.69
C GLU A 477 1.03 -10.11 17.36
N LEU A 478 2.28 -10.56 17.16
CA LEU A 478 3.13 -10.28 16.00
C LEU A 478 3.38 -8.79 15.72
N ASN A 479 3.27 -7.96 16.76
CA ASN A 479 3.68 -6.56 16.68
C ASN A 479 5.21 -6.47 16.80
N VAL A 480 5.81 -5.64 15.92
CA VAL A 480 7.22 -5.27 16.02
C VAL A 480 7.34 -4.25 17.16
N LYS A 481 7.87 -4.67 18.31
CA LYS A 481 8.01 -3.79 19.49
C LYS A 481 9.43 -3.22 19.67
N ASN A 482 10.44 -3.82 19.03
CA ASN A 482 11.83 -3.45 19.27
C ASN A 482 12.25 -2.24 18.40
N PRO A 483 12.58 -1.07 18.99
CA PRO A 483 12.98 0.11 18.23
C PRO A 483 14.29 -0.08 17.47
N PHE A 484 15.25 -0.85 18.01
CA PHE A 484 16.50 -1.15 17.31
C PHE A 484 16.27 -1.97 16.04
N PHE A 485 15.28 -2.87 16.06
CA PHE A 485 14.88 -3.60 14.86
C PHE A 485 14.45 -2.64 13.75
N THR A 486 13.61 -1.67 14.10
CA THR A 486 13.11 -0.65 13.16
C THR A 486 14.24 0.23 12.65
N ILE A 487 15.14 0.70 13.52
CA ILE A 487 16.26 1.58 13.15
C ILE A 487 17.18 0.88 12.15
N VAL A 488 17.66 -0.33 12.46
CA VAL A 488 18.60 -1.04 11.58
C VAL A 488 17.97 -1.35 10.21
N ASN A 489 16.72 -1.81 10.19
CA ASN A 489 16.02 -2.06 8.92
C ASN A 489 15.80 -0.76 8.12
N SER A 490 15.55 0.37 8.81
CA SER A 490 15.42 1.69 8.16
C SER A 490 16.75 2.18 7.60
N VAL A 491 17.87 1.90 8.26
CA VAL A 491 19.22 2.22 7.76
C VAL A 491 19.53 1.42 6.50
N VAL A 492 19.26 0.10 6.48
CA VAL A 492 19.47 -0.73 5.28
C VAL A 492 18.63 -0.22 4.10
N LEU A 493 17.37 0.13 4.34
CA LEU A 493 16.51 0.77 3.34
C LEU A 493 17.05 2.13 2.89
N GLY A 494 17.49 2.98 3.83
CA GLY A 494 18.06 4.30 3.56
C GLY A 494 19.31 4.22 2.70
N VAL A 495 20.22 3.28 2.99
CA VAL A 495 21.40 3.00 2.16
C VAL A 495 20.97 2.60 0.75
N GLY A 496 19.92 1.79 0.59
CA GLY A 496 19.35 1.46 -0.71
C GLY A 496 18.87 2.67 -1.50
N PHE A 497 18.16 3.59 -0.86
CA PHE A 497 17.70 4.83 -1.50
C PHE A 497 18.84 5.77 -1.87
N ILE A 498 19.86 5.88 -1.02
CA ILE A 498 21.06 6.67 -1.31
C ILE A 498 21.83 6.02 -2.47
N ALA A 499 21.93 4.69 -2.50
CA ALA A 499 22.58 3.94 -3.57
C ALA A 499 21.98 4.25 -4.95
N MET A 500 20.66 4.43 -5.03
CA MET A 500 19.96 4.81 -6.27
C MET A 500 20.38 6.18 -6.83
N GLN A 501 20.93 7.08 -6.00
CA GLN A 501 21.34 8.42 -6.43
C GLN A 501 22.75 8.43 -7.04
N PHE A 502 23.55 7.40 -6.79
CA PHE A 502 24.89 7.32 -7.36
C PHE A 502 24.83 6.90 -8.82
N LYS A 503 25.23 7.81 -9.71
CA LYS A 503 25.55 7.51 -11.11
C LYS A 503 26.97 6.93 -11.18
N SER A 504 27.14 5.73 -10.64
CA SER A 504 28.42 5.00 -10.71
C SER A 504 28.42 4.06 -11.91
N GLU A 505 29.61 3.77 -12.43
CA GLU A 505 29.80 2.70 -13.40
C GLU A 505 29.29 1.37 -12.80
N PRO A 506 28.44 0.60 -13.52
CA PRO A 506 27.82 -0.62 -12.99
C PRO A 506 28.82 -1.61 -12.40
N GLY A 507 30.01 -1.71 -13.00
CA GLY A 507 31.07 -2.60 -12.55
C GLY A 507 31.60 -2.28 -11.15
N MET A 508 31.95 -1.00 -10.91
CA MET A 508 32.42 -0.54 -9.61
C MET A 508 31.33 -0.67 -8.53
N PHE A 509 30.09 -0.37 -8.90
CA PHE A 509 28.96 -0.53 -7.99
C PHE A 509 28.78 -1.99 -7.54
N ALA A 510 28.82 -2.93 -8.49
CA ALA A 510 28.72 -4.36 -8.20
C ALA A 510 29.78 -4.82 -7.19
N VAL A 511 31.05 -4.45 -7.42
CA VAL A 511 32.16 -4.80 -6.53
C VAL A 511 31.95 -4.25 -5.11
N ILE A 512 31.60 -2.98 -5.00
CA ILE A 512 31.35 -2.33 -3.70
C ILE A 512 30.20 -3.02 -2.96
N VAL A 513 29.10 -3.34 -3.64
CA VAL A 513 27.93 -4.00 -3.05
C VAL A 513 28.27 -5.41 -2.59
N VAL A 514 28.96 -6.20 -3.42
CA VAL A 514 29.36 -7.57 -3.08
C VAL A 514 30.29 -7.56 -1.88
N LEU A 515 31.32 -6.70 -1.87
CA LEU A 515 32.26 -6.59 -0.76
C LEU A 515 31.56 -6.16 0.53
N SER A 516 30.71 -5.12 0.46
CA SER A 516 29.93 -4.65 1.61
C SER A 516 28.98 -5.72 2.14
N ALA A 517 28.35 -6.49 1.25
CA ALA A 517 27.47 -7.60 1.61
C ALA A 517 28.25 -8.69 2.34
N VAL A 518 29.43 -9.08 1.85
CA VAL A 518 30.29 -10.08 2.50
C VAL A 518 30.73 -9.62 3.88
N VAL A 519 31.24 -8.38 4.01
CA VAL A 519 31.65 -7.81 5.30
C VAL A 519 30.49 -7.80 6.30
N TYR A 520 29.31 -7.36 5.87
CA TYR A 520 28.12 -7.35 6.72
C TYR A 520 27.71 -8.77 7.14
N MET A 521 27.68 -9.73 6.21
CA MET A 521 27.30 -11.11 6.51
C MET A 521 28.26 -11.73 7.53
N LEU A 522 29.56 -11.52 7.39
CA LEU A 522 30.55 -12.00 8.36
C LEU A 522 30.33 -11.38 9.73
N ALA A 523 30.16 -10.05 9.81
CA ALA A 523 29.88 -9.36 11.07
C ALA A 523 28.59 -9.87 11.73
N ALA A 524 27.52 -10.06 10.94
CA ALA A 524 26.24 -10.57 11.41
C ALA A 524 26.35 -12.00 11.96
N LEU A 525 27.07 -12.89 11.26
CA LEU A 525 27.31 -14.27 11.71
C LEU A 525 28.10 -14.30 13.03
N ILE A 526 29.15 -13.48 13.16
CA ILE A 526 29.95 -13.35 14.39
C ILE A 526 29.07 -12.85 15.55
N MET A 527 28.23 -11.85 15.31
CA MET A 527 27.32 -11.33 16.33
C MET A 527 26.29 -12.38 16.77
N VAL A 528 25.69 -13.13 15.83
CA VAL A 528 24.77 -14.23 16.17
C VAL A 528 25.49 -15.29 16.99
N TYR A 529 26.71 -15.69 16.59
CA TYR A 529 27.52 -16.64 17.33
C TYR A 529 27.74 -16.20 18.79
N ARG A 530 28.09 -14.92 19.01
CA ARG A 530 28.45 -14.40 20.32
C ARG A 530 27.27 -14.05 21.22
N PHE A 531 26.18 -13.52 20.67
CA PHE A 531 25.13 -12.87 21.47
C PHE A 531 23.78 -13.60 21.49
N SER A 532 23.50 -14.50 20.53
CA SER A 532 22.16 -15.10 20.37
C SER A 532 21.66 -15.84 21.61
N GLY A 533 22.52 -16.52 22.38
CA GLY A 533 22.15 -17.23 23.61
C GLY A 533 21.58 -16.32 24.72
N ARG A 534 21.96 -15.04 24.73
CA ARG A 534 21.45 -14.05 25.69
C ARG A 534 20.21 -13.33 25.16
N THR A 535 20.15 -13.10 23.85
CA THR A 535 19.17 -12.19 23.24
C THR A 535 17.93 -12.88 22.67
N PHE A 536 18.03 -14.15 22.27
CA PHE A 536 16.93 -14.87 21.63
C PHE A 536 15.96 -15.46 22.67
N ARG A 537 15.04 -14.63 23.17
CA ARG A 537 14.03 -14.99 24.19
C ARG A 537 12.72 -14.25 23.91
N VAL A 538 11.60 -14.79 24.37
CA VAL A 538 10.28 -14.12 24.27
C VAL A 538 10.30 -12.87 25.15
N LYS A 539 9.87 -11.75 24.58
CA LYS A 539 9.77 -10.44 25.24
C LYS A 539 8.35 -10.05 25.63
#